data_AF-A0A5J4TAE3-F1
#
_entry.id   AF-A0A5J4TAE3-F1
#
_cell.length_a   1.000
_cell.length_b   1.000
_cell.length_c   1.000
_cell.angle_alpha   90.00
_cell.angle_beta   90.00
_cell.angle_gamma   90.00
#
_symmetry.space_group_name_H-M   'P 1'
#
loop_
_entity.id
_entity.type
_entity.pdbx_description
1 polymer ?
#
loop_
_entity_poly.entity_id
_entity_poly.type
_entity_poly.pdbx_seq_one_letter_code
_entity_poly.pdbx_strand_id
1 'polypeptide(L)'
;IPALTCDIETVDPTISIDAYFEYVLHKSGFVGADCIPNTEVPTDTTKCATGAEGQYKKNFEKFKQAVFKGKPDTIKQVLINFGAVRIYDGTVIVGWDAENWVTVVEAPIPVVVTPDQERNVDEDPEVEPDLLPYEYVLGTKAISTWGEVQGFVFNNGFTALRAALGLIAAVLVLPALLL
;
A
#
# COMPACT_ATOMS: atom_id res chain seq x y z
N ILE A 1 -16.84 2.13 13.22
CA ILE A 1 -15.52 1.63 12.79
C ILE A 1 -15.71 0.15 12.47
N PRO A 2 -15.41 -0.31 11.24
CA PRO A 2 -15.56 -1.72 10.89
C PRO A 2 -14.63 -2.59 11.74
N ALA A 3 -15.01 -3.85 11.94
CA ALA A 3 -14.15 -4.81 12.62
C ALA A 3 -12.89 -5.01 11.78
N LEU A 4 -11.74 -4.65 12.34
CA LEU A 4 -10.43 -4.95 11.80
C LEU A 4 -9.87 -6.17 12.51
N THR A 5 -9.38 -7.16 11.77
CA THR A 5 -8.68 -8.32 12.35
C THR A 5 -7.19 -8.20 12.06
N CYS A 6 -6.36 -8.59 13.04
CA CYS A 6 -4.92 -8.70 12.88
C CYS A 6 -4.50 -10.13 12.51
N ASP A 7 -5.43 -11.08 12.48
CA ASP A 7 -5.16 -12.46 12.11
C ASP A 7 -5.09 -12.56 10.58
N ILE A 8 -3.88 -12.45 10.05
CA ILE A 8 -3.55 -12.98 8.73
C ILE A 8 -3.54 -14.49 8.92
N GLU A 9 -4.56 -15.20 8.41
CA GLU A 9 -4.55 -16.66 8.41
C GLU A 9 -3.18 -17.12 7.85
N THR A 10 -2.46 -17.90 8.65
CA THR A 10 -1.09 -18.35 8.35
C THR A 10 -1.11 -19.22 7.10
N VAL A 11 -0.97 -18.61 5.93
CA VAL A 11 -0.68 -19.31 4.68
C VAL A 11 0.79 -19.69 4.73
N ASP A 12 1.06 -20.96 5.03
CA ASP A 12 2.32 -21.70 4.80
C ASP A 12 3.61 -21.13 5.48
N PRO A 13 4.34 -21.92 6.31
CA PRO A 13 5.56 -21.48 7.00
C PRO A 13 6.80 -21.27 6.10
N THR A 14 6.68 -21.38 4.78
CA THR A 14 7.73 -20.99 3.83
C THR A 14 7.82 -19.47 3.69
N ILE A 15 8.52 -18.80 4.63
CA ILE A 15 8.85 -17.35 4.65
C ILE A 15 7.80 -16.51 3.90
N SER A 16 6.60 -16.38 4.47
CA SER A 16 5.58 -15.52 3.88
C SER A 16 6.15 -14.10 3.77
N ILE A 17 6.17 -13.55 2.56
CA ILE A 17 6.53 -12.15 2.26
C ILE A 17 5.75 -11.19 3.17
N ASP A 18 4.54 -11.57 3.59
CA ASP A 18 3.72 -10.79 4.51
C ASP A 18 4.34 -10.66 5.90
N ALA A 19 5.00 -11.72 6.42
CA ALA A 19 5.66 -11.68 7.72
C ALA A 19 6.90 -10.77 7.70
N TYR A 20 7.65 -10.76 6.60
CA TYR A 20 8.78 -9.84 6.42
C TYR A 20 8.28 -8.40 6.30
N PHE A 21 7.23 -8.19 5.52
CA PHE A 21 6.64 -6.87 5.32
C PHE A 21 6.08 -6.30 6.63
N GLU A 22 5.37 -7.10 7.44
CA GLU A 22 4.89 -6.66 8.75
C GLU A 22 6.04 -6.33 9.70
N TYR A 23 7.09 -7.16 9.72
CA TYR A 23 8.29 -6.89 10.51
C TYR A 23 8.94 -5.55 10.11
N VAL A 24 9.11 -5.31 8.80
CA VAL A 24 9.69 -4.08 8.26
C VAL A 24 8.84 -2.88 8.67
N LEU A 25 7.52 -2.90 8.45
CA LEU A 25 6.63 -1.81 8.85
C LEU A 25 6.70 -1.56 10.36
N HIS A 26 6.66 -2.61 11.17
CA HIS A 26 6.62 -2.46 12.62
C HIS A 26 7.95 -1.96 13.21
N LYS A 27 9.09 -2.41 12.69
CA LYS A 27 10.43 -2.12 13.26
C LYS A 27 11.16 -0.97 12.60
N SER A 28 11.09 -0.87 11.28
CA SER A 28 12.01 -0.04 10.50
C SER A 28 11.29 1.01 9.66
N GLY A 29 10.04 0.76 9.26
CA GLY A 29 9.34 1.55 8.26
C GLY A 29 10.07 1.52 6.91
N PHE A 30 9.74 2.48 6.04
CA PHE A 30 10.45 2.70 4.79
C PHE A 30 10.75 4.19 4.58
N VAL A 31 11.73 4.49 3.74
CA VAL A 31 12.11 5.85 3.37
C VAL A 31 11.58 6.18 1.98
N GLY A 32 11.48 7.47 1.65
CA GLY A 32 11.06 7.90 0.33
C GLY A 32 12.12 7.60 -0.74
N ALA A 33 11.67 7.54 -2.01
CA ALA A 33 12.54 7.33 -3.17
C ALA A 33 13.52 8.49 -3.42
N ASP A 34 13.24 9.65 -2.85
CA ASP A 34 14.16 10.81 -2.78
C ASP A 34 15.38 10.52 -1.92
N CYS A 35 15.28 9.58 -0.97
CA CYS A 35 16.37 9.13 -0.13
C CYS A 35 17.03 7.85 -0.68
N ILE A 36 16.24 6.80 -0.94
CA ILE A 36 16.74 5.55 -1.53
C ILE A 36 15.97 5.28 -2.84
N PRO A 37 16.60 5.47 -4.02
CA PRO A 37 15.95 5.20 -5.30
C PRO A 37 15.48 3.76 -5.40
N ASN A 38 14.25 3.55 -5.89
CA ASN A 38 13.70 2.20 -6.12
C ASN A 38 14.02 1.66 -7.53
N THR A 39 15.02 2.24 -8.18
CA THR A 39 15.45 1.90 -9.55
C THR A 39 16.70 1.04 -9.57
N GLU A 40 17.40 0.93 -8.44
CA GLU A 40 18.66 0.19 -8.32
C GLU A 40 18.82 -0.35 -6.89
N VAL A 41 19.63 -1.40 -6.74
CA VAL A 41 20.00 -1.89 -5.41
C VAL A 41 20.91 -0.85 -4.75
N PRO A 42 20.55 -0.32 -3.57
CA PRO A 42 21.32 0.76 -2.95
C PRO A 42 22.71 0.27 -2.53
N THR A 43 23.77 0.88 -3.09
CA THR A 43 25.16 0.55 -2.73
C THR A 43 25.65 1.29 -1.47
N ASP A 44 24.93 2.32 -1.04
CA ASP A 44 25.25 3.14 0.12
C ASP A 44 23.97 3.69 0.76
N THR A 45 23.69 3.27 2.00
CA THR A 45 22.52 3.70 2.79
C THR A 45 22.81 4.89 3.70
N THR A 46 24.07 5.38 3.74
CA THR A 46 24.50 6.49 4.60
C THR A 46 24.17 7.87 4.02
N LYS A 47 23.87 7.95 2.71
CA LYS A 47 23.52 9.19 2.00
C LYS A 47 22.31 9.91 2.60
N CYS A 48 21.36 9.16 3.14
CA CYS A 48 20.18 9.74 3.79
C CYS A 48 20.41 10.18 5.25
N ALA A 49 21.50 9.74 5.90
CA ALA A 49 21.75 10.03 7.31
C ALA A 49 22.13 11.50 7.56
N THR A 50 22.56 12.22 6.51
CA THR A 50 23.15 13.57 6.61
C THR A 50 22.36 14.63 5.86
N GLY A 51 21.04 14.48 5.68
CA GLY A 51 20.09 15.59 5.43
C GLY A 51 20.31 16.49 4.19
N ALA A 52 21.34 16.25 3.37
CA ALA A 52 21.68 17.07 2.21
C ALA A 52 20.89 16.67 0.96
N GLU A 53 20.44 15.40 0.87
CA GLU A 53 19.69 14.83 -0.27
C GLU A 53 18.49 14.00 0.23
N GLY A 54 17.53 14.67 0.86
CA GLY A 54 16.35 14.01 1.43
C GLY A 54 16.47 13.78 2.94
N GLN A 55 15.33 13.60 3.60
CA GLN A 55 15.28 13.32 5.04
C GLN A 55 15.17 11.80 5.23
N TYR A 56 15.98 11.22 6.12
CA TYR A 56 15.76 9.86 6.64
C TYR A 56 14.52 9.82 7.54
N LYS A 57 13.37 10.10 6.94
CA LYS A 57 12.07 10.09 7.58
C LYS A 57 11.46 8.73 7.31
N LYS A 58 11.52 7.88 8.32
CA LYS A 58 10.83 6.59 8.30
C LYS A 58 9.32 6.82 8.25
N ASN A 59 8.71 6.38 7.16
CA ASN A 59 7.28 6.30 7.00
C ASN A 59 6.80 4.93 7.48
N PHE A 60 5.59 4.89 7.99
CA PHE A 60 4.94 3.67 8.48
C PHE A 60 5.67 2.91 9.61
N GLU A 61 6.66 3.53 10.27
CA GLU A 61 7.27 2.95 11.48
C GLU A 61 6.18 2.69 12.54
N LYS A 62 6.18 1.49 13.12
CA LYS A 62 5.20 1.00 14.12
C LYS A 62 3.79 0.78 13.58
N PHE A 63 3.59 0.82 12.27
CA PHE A 63 2.32 0.39 11.69
C PHE A 63 2.20 -1.13 11.76
N LYS A 64 0.96 -1.60 11.71
CA LYS A 64 0.60 -3.00 11.49
C LYS A 64 -0.35 -3.08 10.31
N GLN A 65 -0.36 -4.24 9.67
CA GLN A 65 -1.38 -4.56 8.69
C GLN A 65 -2.64 -5.03 9.41
N ALA A 66 -3.79 -4.58 8.95
CA ALA A 66 -5.08 -5.04 9.43
C ALA A 66 -5.98 -5.39 8.26
N VAL A 67 -6.78 -6.43 8.44
CA VAL A 67 -7.70 -6.95 7.43
C VAL A 67 -9.10 -6.41 7.70
N PHE A 68 -9.82 -6.09 6.64
CA PHE A 68 -11.25 -5.79 6.71
C PHE A 68 -12.00 -6.58 5.64
N LYS A 69 -13.30 -6.75 5.85
CA LYS A 69 -14.23 -7.28 4.86
C LYS A 69 -15.51 -6.45 4.87
N GLY A 70 -16.03 -6.09 3.71
CA GLY A 70 -17.31 -5.39 3.62
C GLY A 70 -17.67 -4.82 2.26
N LYS A 71 -18.81 -4.13 2.22
CA LYS A 71 -19.41 -3.51 1.04
C LYS A 71 -18.80 -2.13 0.75
N PRO A 72 -19.18 -1.43 -0.34
CA PRO A 72 -18.63 -0.10 -0.67
C PRO A 72 -18.63 0.91 0.49
N ASP A 73 -19.68 0.96 1.31
CA ASP A 73 -19.72 1.87 2.47
C ASP A 73 -18.68 1.52 3.53
N THR A 74 -18.36 0.23 3.69
CA THR A 74 -17.25 -0.19 4.54
C THR A 74 -15.92 0.33 4.00
N ILE A 75 -15.67 0.22 2.69
CA ILE A 75 -14.45 0.72 2.06
C ILE A 75 -14.32 2.24 2.27
N LYS A 76 -15.41 3.02 2.10
CA LYS A 76 -15.41 4.46 2.39
C LYS A 76 -15.04 4.76 3.84
N GLN A 77 -15.63 4.04 4.80
CA GLN A 77 -15.29 4.21 6.21
C GLN A 77 -13.82 3.87 6.49
N VAL A 78 -13.31 2.81 5.88
CA VAL A 78 -11.91 2.41 6.03
C VAL A 78 -10.99 3.48 5.44
N LEU A 79 -11.29 4.01 4.25
CA LEU A 79 -10.53 5.10 3.62
C LEU A 79 -10.46 6.35 4.50
N ILE A 80 -11.58 6.77 5.08
CA ILE A 80 -11.66 7.95 5.96
C ILE A 80 -10.78 7.77 7.20
N ASN A 81 -10.80 6.57 7.79
CA ASN A 81 -10.15 6.33 9.07
C ASN A 81 -8.68 5.93 8.94
N PHE A 82 -8.30 5.23 7.87
CA PHE A 82 -7.00 4.58 7.71
C PHE A 82 -6.22 5.02 6.47
N GLY A 83 -6.85 5.78 5.56
CA GLY A 83 -6.23 6.17 4.29
C GLY A 83 -6.35 5.06 3.23
N ALA A 84 -5.40 5.03 2.29
CA ALA A 84 -5.44 4.12 1.14
C ALA A 84 -5.63 2.64 1.54
N VAL A 85 -6.38 1.92 0.72
CA VAL A 85 -6.82 0.56 0.98
C VAL A 85 -6.33 -0.36 -0.13
N ARG A 86 -5.64 -1.45 0.19
CA ARG A 86 -5.29 -2.48 -0.81
C ARG A 86 -6.31 -3.61 -0.74
N ILE A 87 -7.03 -3.87 -1.83
CA ILE A 87 -7.94 -5.03 -1.90
C ILE A 87 -7.17 -6.25 -2.44
N TYR A 88 -7.74 -7.46 -2.26
CA TYR A 88 -7.05 -8.72 -2.56
C TYR A 88 -6.58 -8.89 -4.01
N ASP A 89 -7.22 -8.23 -4.98
CA ASP A 89 -6.81 -8.29 -6.39
C ASP A 89 -5.56 -7.43 -6.70
N GLY A 90 -4.94 -6.84 -5.68
CA GLY A 90 -3.77 -5.98 -5.80
C GLY A 90 -4.11 -4.50 -6.01
N THR A 91 -5.36 -4.16 -6.32
CA THR A 91 -5.77 -2.77 -6.52
C THR A 91 -5.65 -1.98 -5.23
N VAL A 92 -5.05 -0.79 -5.31
CA VAL A 92 -5.04 0.18 -4.22
C VAL A 92 -6.12 1.21 -4.48
N ILE A 93 -7.08 1.37 -3.57
CA ILE A 93 -8.10 2.40 -3.59
C ILE A 93 -7.58 3.57 -2.75
N VAL A 94 -7.46 4.76 -3.34
CA VAL A 94 -6.96 5.96 -2.65
C VAL A 94 -8.05 6.97 -2.34
N GLY A 95 -9.24 6.81 -2.93
CA GLY A 95 -10.38 7.68 -2.72
C GLY A 95 -11.58 7.27 -3.58
N TRP A 96 -12.57 8.16 -3.66
CA TRP A 96 -13.70 8.03 -4.56
C TRP A 96 -14.13 9.42 -5.04
N ASP A 97 -14.68 9.48 -6.24
CA ASP A 97 -15.34 10.64 -6.81
C ASP A 97 -16.69 10.23 -7.40
N ALA A 98 -17.76 10.85 -6.92
CA ALA A 98 -19.14 10.48 -7.21
C ALA A 98 -19.38 8.94 -7.12
N GLU A 99 -19.60 8.30 -8.26
CA GLU A 99 -19.89 6.87 -8.39
C GLU A 99 -18.66 6.03 -8.75
N ASN A 100 -17.45 6.59 -8.68
CA ASN A 100 -16.22 5.92 -9.05
C ASN A 100 -15.22 5.86 -7.89
N TRP A 101 -14.57 4.72 -7.73
CA TRP A 101 -13.32 4.61 -6.98
C TRP A 101 -12.19 5.27 -7.74
N VAL A 102 -11.30 5.95 -7.01
CA VAL A 102 -9.98 6.37 -7.50
C VAL A 102 -8.99 5.27 -7.12
N THR A 103 -8.39 4.64 -8.12
CA THR A 103 -7.60 3.41 -7.96
C THR A 103 -6.18 3.58 -8.47
N VAL A 104 -5.26 2.81 -7.92
CA VAL A 104 -3.91 2.61 -8.43
C VAL A 104 -3.74 1.11 -8.67
N VAL A 105 -3.32 0.75 -9.88
CA VAL A 105 -3.13 -0.64 -10.30
C VAL A 105 -1.71 -0.84 -10.85
N GLU A 106 -1.17 -2.04 -10.68
CA GLU A 106 0.09 -2.44 -11.32
C GLU A 106 -0.17 -2.73 -12.80
N ALA A 107 0.60 -2.09 -13.68
CA ALA A 107 0.56 -2.31 -15.11
C ALA A 107 1.96 -2.71 -15.61
N PRO A 108 2.07 -3.68 -16.54
CA PRO A 108 3.35 -4.03 -17.12
C PRO A 108 3.89 -2.89 -17.99
N ILE A 109 5.17 -2.56 -17.85
CA ILE A 109 5.85 -1.64 -18.75
C ILE A 109 6.12 -2.39 -20.06
N PRO A 110 5.68 -1.90 -21.23
CA PRO A 110 5.95 -2.57 -22.50
C PRO A 110 7.47 -2.63 -22.74
N VAL A 111 8.02 -3.84 -22.80
CA VAL A 111 9.43 -4.03 -23.15
C VAL A 111 9.57 -3.81 -24.65
N VAL A 112 10.21 -2.70 -25.05
CA VAL A 112 10.59 -2.48 -26.44
C VAL A 112 11.78 -3.39 -26.74
N VAL A 113 11.51 -4.56 -27.33
CA VAL A 113 12.57 -5.46 -27.79
C VAL A 113 13.25 -4.79 -28.98
N THR A 114 14.48 -4.31 -28.78
CA THR A 114 15.31 -3.84 -29.89
C THR A 114 15.88 -5.05 -30.64
N PRO A 115 16.00 -5.01 -31.98
CA PRO A 115 16.45 -6.16 -32.78
C PRO A 115 17.83 -6.71 -32.39
N ASP A 116 18.65 -5.92 -31.70
CA ASP A 116 20.00 -6.28 -31.31
C ASP A 116 20.05 -7.27 -30.11
N GLN A 117 18.89 -7.67 -29.57
CA GLN A 117 18.74 -8.66 -28.50
C GLN A 117 18.33 -10.05 -29.02
N GLU A 118 18.73 -10.44 -30.23
CA GLU A 118 18.77 -11.86 -30.62
C GLU A 118 19.75 -12.60 -29.70
N ARG A 119 19.21 -13.07 -28.57
CA ARG A 119 19.89 -13.85 -27.55
C ARG A 119 20.33 -15.17 -28.19
N ASN A 120 21.64 -15.37 -28.36
CA ASN A 120 22.19 -16.68 -28.72
C ASN A 120 21.70 -17.71 -27.68
N VAL A 121 20.96 -18.71 -28.14
CA VAL A 121 20.15 -19.64 -27.32
C VAL A 121 21.01 -20.68 -26.58
N ASP A 122 22.33 -20.61 -26.65
CA ASP A 122 23.22 -21.72 -26.27
C ASP A 122 24.08 -21.51 -25.00
N GLU A 123 23.88 -20.46 -24.19
CA GLU A 123 24.60 -20.34 -22.92
C GLU A 123 23.69 -20.02 -21.71
N ASP A 124 23.77 -20.92 -20.72
CA ASP A 124 23.41 -20.81 -19.30
C ASP A 124 21.99 -21.27 -18.84
N PRO A 125 21.86 -22.37 -18.06
CA PRO A 125 20.59 -22.84 -17.49
C PRO A 125 20.13 -22.09 -16.22
N GLU A 126 20.82 -21.05 -15.75
CA GLU A 126 20.35 -20.20 -14.64
C GLU A 126 19.80 -18.86 -15.14
N VAL A 127 18.71 -18.92 -15.90
CA VAL A 127 17.92 -17.71 -16.20
C VAL A 127 17.21 -17.31 -14.92
N GLU A 128 17.78 -16.36 -14.17
CA GLU A 128 17.02 -15.65 -13.14
C GLU A 128 15.73 -15.14 -13.79
N PRO A 129 14.55 -15.34 -13.16
CA PRO A 129 13.31 -14.87 -13.74
C PRO A 129 13.43 -13.36 -13.96
N ASP A 130 13.50 -12.95 -15.23
CA ASP A 130 13.54 -11.54 -15.64
C ASP A 130 12.40 -10.82 -14.89
N LEU A 131 12.75 -10.00 -13.89
CA LEU A 131 11.78 -9.21 -13.15
C LEU A 131 11.13 -8.25 -14.15
N LEU A 132 9.91 -8.58 -14.59
CA LEU A 132 9.20 -7.77 -15.57
C LEU A 132 8.97 -6.38 -14.96
N PRO A 133 9.45 -5.31 -15.62
CA PRO A 133 9.25 -3.96 -15.13
C PRO A 133 7.75 -3.65 -15.11
N TYR A 134 7.29 -3.09 -14.00
CA TYR A 134 5.91 -2.66 -13.81
C TYR A 134 5.87 -1.21 -13.36
N GLU A 135 4.75 -0.55 -13.64
CA GLU A 135 4.44 0.79 -13.17
C GLU A 135 3.11 0.81 -12.41
N TYR A 136 2.91 1.83 -11.58
CA TYR A 136 1.66 2.07 -10.89
C TYR A 136 0.85 3.13 -11.62
N VAL A 137 -0.32 2.76 -12.13
CA VAL A 137 -1.16 3.63 -12.94
C VAL A 137 -2.38 4.09 -12.14
N LEU A 138 -2.57 5.41 -12.08
CA LEU A 138 -3.77 6.02 -11.52
C LEU A 138 -4.94 5.85 -12.49
N GLY A 139 -6.09 5.40 -11.98
CA GLY A 139 -7.28 5.18 -12.77
C GLY A 139 -8.56 5.30 -11.95
N THR A 140 -9.66 4.91 -12.57
CA THR A 140 -10.99 4.93 -11.95
C THR A 140 -11.75 3.64 -12.22
N LYS A 141 -12.56 3.20 -11.26
CA LYS A 141 -13.44 2.04 -11.41
C LYS A 141 -14.81 2.35 -10.83
N ALA A 142 -15.90 1.95 -11.50
CA ALA A 142 -17.24 2.18 -10.97
C ALA A 142 -17.41 1.52 -9.59
N ILE A 143 -18.10 2.17 -8.66
CA ILE A 143 -18.31 1.62 -7.31
C ILE A 143 -19.08 0.30 -7.36
N SER A 144 -20.01 0.19 -8.30
CA SER A 144 -20.77 -1.03 -8.59
C SER A 144 -19.92 -2.20 -9.07
N THR A 145 -18.66 -1.97 -9.45
CA THR A 145 -17.74 -3.03 -9.91
C THR A 145 -17.46 -4.05 -8.82
N TRP A 146 -17.48 -3.63 -7.56
CA TRP A 146 -17.20 -4.49 -6.42
C TRP A 146 -18.39 -4.55 -5.47
N GLY A 147 -18.79 -5.77 -5.12
CA GLY A 147 -19.77 -6.04 -4.08
C GLY A 147 -19.11 -6.00 -2.70
N GLU A 148 -19.12 -7.14 -2.02
CA GLU A 148 -18.33 -7.32 -0.81
C GLU A 148 -16.89 -7.67 -1.17
N VAL A 149 -15.92 -6.96 -0.60
CA VAL A 149 -14.49 -7.22 -0.79
C VAL A 149 -13.82 -7.45 0.54
N GLN A 150 -12.70 -8.17 0.48
CA GLN A 150 -11.72 -8.23 1.54
C GLN A 150 -10.51 -7.38 1.13
N GLY A 151 -9.83 -6.79 2.11
CA GLY A 151 -8.63 -6.01 1.85
C GLY A 151 -7.85 -5.70 3.11
N PHE A 152 -6.81 -4.89 2.93
CA PHE A 152 -5.80 -4.57 3.91
C PHE A 152 -5.68 -3.05 4.08
N VAL A 153 -5.41 -2.64 5.31
CA VAL A 153 -5.00 -1.29 5.66
C VAL A 153 -3.82 -1.30 6.59
N PHE A 154 -3.10 -0.18 6.62
CA PHE A 154 -2.04 0.05 7.58
C PHE A 154 -2.57 0.91 8.74
N ASN A 155 -2.48 0.39 9.95
CA ASN A 155 -2.91 1.11 11.15
C ASN A 155 -1.73 1.33 12.11
N ASN A 156 -1.78 2.41 12.89
CA ASN A 156 -0.96 2.57 14.07
C ASN A 156 -1.80 3.17 15.20
N GLY A 157 -1.24 3.27 16.41
CA GLY A 157 -1.94 3.86 17.56
C GLY A 157 -2.43 5.30 17.34
N PHE A 158 -1.75 6.07 16.48
CA PHE A 158 -2.14 7.44 16.14
C PHE A 158 -3.32 7.50 15.14
N THR A 159 -3.41 6.57 14.20
CA THR A 159 -4.54 6.44 13.27
C THR A 159 -5.81 6.07 14.02
N ALA A 160 -5.71 5.18 15.01
CA ALA A 160 -6.81 4.86 15.91
C ALA A 160 -7.24 6.08 16.75
N LEU A 161 -6.29 6.87 17.24
CA LEU A 161 -6.58 8.09 17.99
C LEU A 161 -7.24 9.17 17.11
N ARG A 162 -6.78 9.37 15.87
CA ARG A 162 -7.40 10.30 14.91
C ARG A 162 -8.83 9.89 14.57
N ALA A 163 -9.06 8.61 14.31
CA ALA A 163 -10.41 8.09 14.09
C ALA A 163 -11.32 8.31 15.31
N ALA A 164 -10.82 8.05 16.52
CA ALA A 164 -11.57 8.27 17.76
C ALA A 164 -11.87 9.75 18.01
N LEU A 165 -10.89 10.64 17.82
CA LEU A 165 -11.07 12.08 17.98
C LEU A 165 -12.00 12.68 16.90
N GLY A 166 -11.91 12.21 15.66
CA GLY A 166 -12.84 12.59 14.59
C GLY A 166 -14.29 12.20 14.89
N LEU A 167 -14.50 11.03 15.51
CA LEU A 167 -15.82 10.56 15.92
C LEU A 167 -16.37 11.39 17.09
N ILE A 168 -15.54 11.76 18.06
CA ILE A 168 -15.91 12.65 19.17
C ILE A 168 -16.28 14.05 18.65
N ALA A 169 -15.50 14.62 17.73
CA ALA A 169 -15.80 15.90 17.11
C ALA A 169 -17.12 15.87 16.32
N ALA A 170 -17.36 14.81 15.55
CA ALA A 170 -18.57 14.67 14.76
C ALA A 170 -19.84 14.46 15.61
N VAL A 171 -19.73 13.76 16.75
CA VAL A 171 -20.88 13.45 17.61
C VAL A 171 -21.19 14.56 18.62
N LEU A 172 -20.18 15.28 19.13
CA LEU A 172 -20.38 16.26 20.19
C LEU A 172 -20.39 17.71 19.70
N VAL A 173 -19.62 18.04 18.67
CA VAL A 173 -19.41 19.44 18.27
C VAL A 173 -20.42 19.87 17.21
N LEU A 174 -20.75 18.98 16.26
CA LEU A 174 -21.69 19.29 15.18
C LEU A 174 -23.14 19.52 15.68
N PRO A 175 -23.70 18.74 16.63
CA PRO A 175 -25.04 19.02 17.16
C PRO A 175 -25.09 20.30 18.01
N ALA A 176 -23.98 20.67 18.65
CA ALA A 176 -23.89 21.87 19.49
C ALA A 176 -23.75 23.18 18.68
N LEU A 177 -23.36 23.10 17.41
CA LEU A 177 -23.28 24.24 16.47
C LEU A 177 -24.57 24.45 15.66
N LEU A 178 -25.54 23.54 15.79
CA LEU A 178 -26.86 23.61 15.15
C LEU A 178 -27.97 24.09 16.11
N LEU A 179 -27.60 24.48 17.34
CA LEU A 179 -28.43 25.17 18.33
C LEU A 179 -28.00 26.63 18.47
#